data_AF-A0A1H0AL88-F1
#
_entry.id   AF-A0A1H0AL88-F1
#
_cell.length_a   1.000
_cell.length_b   1.000
_cell.length_c   1.000
_cell.angle_alpha   90.00
_cell.angle_beta   90.00
_cell.angle_gamma   90.00
#
_symmetry.space_group_name_H-M   'P 1'
#
loop_
_entity.id
_entity.type
_entity.pdbx_description
1 polymer ?
#
loop_
_entity_poly.entity_id
_entity_poly.type
_entity_poly.pdbx_seq_one_letter_code
_entity_poly.pdbx_strand_id
1 'polypeptide(L)'
;MNRKMVWISSLIVAALILACLLFQWVFLKRSGIDTNGTTLDGNSVVILLDGNNKATRYWVIQNDWVELKDGWVSFDDKDGQTIHLHSNVIVKEFDNDQVLNDIKKQYELK
;
A
#
# COMPACT_ATOMS: atom_id res chain seq x y z
N MET A 1 15.47 -49.48 0.73
CA MET A 1 15.01 -48.17 0.20
C MET A 1 15.82 -47.81 -1.03
N ASN A 2 15.17 -47.72 -2.20
CA ASN A 2 15.85 -47.46 -3.47
C ASN A 2 16.41 -46.04 -3.49
N ARG A 3 17.75 -45.90 -3.48
CA ARG A 3 18.45 -44.61 -3.48
C ARG A 3 17.91 -43.63 -4.53
N LYS A 4 17.47 -44.13 -5.69
CA LYS A 4 16.84 -43.34 -6.76
C LYS A 4 15.54 -42.63 -6.35
N MET A 5 14.71 -43.23 -5.49
CA MET A 5 13.49 -42.59 -4.98
C MET A 5 13.81 -41.41 -4.05
N VAL A 6 14.89 -41.52 -3.26
CA VAL A 6 15.32 -40.46 -2.33
C VAL A 6 15.77 -39.20 -3.06
N TRP A 7 16.40 -39.35 -4.23
CA TRP A 7 16.81 -38.22 -5.06
C TRP A 7 15.62 -37.49 -5.67
N ILE A 8 14.64 -38.24 -6.18
CA ILE A 8 13.43 -37.66 -6.78
C ILE A 8 12.61 -36.93 -5.72
N SER A 9 12.45 -37.51 -4.52
CA SER A 9 11.73 -36.85 -3.43
C SER A 9 12.43 -35.58 -2.96
N SER A 10 13.77 -35.57 -2.91
CA SER A 10 14.55 -34.40 -2.50
C SER A 10 14.45 -33.26 -3.51
N LEU A 11 14.43 -33.57 -4.81
CA LEU A 11 14.23 -32.60 -5.89
C LEU A 11 12.84 -31.94 -5.83
N ILE A 12 11.80 -32.72 -5.55
CA ILE A 12 10.42 -32.19 -5.43
C ILE A 12 10.32 -31.23 -4.24
N VAL A 13 10.92 -31.59 -3.09
CA VAL A 13 10.93 -30.72 -1.90
C VAL A 13 11.69 -29.42 -2.18
N ALA A 14 12.85 -29.48 -2.84
CA ALA A 14 13.61 -28.29 -3.19
C ALA A 14 12.82 -27.35 -4.14
N ALA A 15 12.11 -27.92 -5.12
CA ALA A 15 11.26 -27.15 -6.03
C ALA A 15 10.08 -26.48 -5.31
N LEU A 16 9.47 -27.17 -4.33
CA LEU A 16 8.39 -26.62 -3.48
C LEU A 16 8.88 -25.45 -2.61
N ILE A 17 10.07 -25.57 -2.02
CA ILE A 17 10.69 -24.49 -1.23
C ILE A 17 10.97 -23.30 -2.13
N LEU A 18 11.54 -23.53 -3.31
CA LEU A 18 11.84 -22.46 -4.28
C LEU A 18 10.55 -21.74 -4.74
N ALA A 19 9.48 -22.50 -5.00
CA ALA A 19 8.18 -21.93 -5.35
C ALA A 19 7.58 -21.10 -4.20
N CYS A 20 7.71 -21.53 -2.95
CA CYS A 20 7.26 -20.76 -1.78
C CYS A 20 8.01 -19.43 -1.64
N LEU A 21 9.33 -19.44 -1.82
CA LEU A 21 10.15 -18.22 -1.74
C LEU A 21 9.80 -17.23 -2.86
N LEU A 22 9.63 -17.73 -4.09
CA LEU A 22 9.21 -16.89 -5.23
C LEU A 22 7.80 -16.32 -5.01
N PHE A 23 6.88 -17.11 -4.47
CA PHE A 23 5.53 -16.65 -4.15
C PHE A 23 5.56 -15.54 -3.09
N GLN A 24 6.35 -15.69 -2.02
CA GLN A 24 6.54 -14.65 -1.01
C GLN A 24 7.14 -13.37 -1.62
N TRP A 25 8.15 -13.50 -2.47
CA TRP A 25 8.78 -12.35 -3.11
C TRP A 25 7.82 -11.59 -4.05
N VAL A 26 7.03 -12.33 -4.85
CA VAL A 26 5.98 -11.73 -5.70
C VAL A 26 4.89 -11.11 -4.84
N PHE A 27 4.48 -11.75 -3.74
CA PHE A 27 3.46 -11.23 -2.85
C PHE A 27 3.92 -9.94 -2.16
N LEU A 28 5.17 -9.89 -1.67
CA LEU A 28 5.76 -8.68 -1.07
C LEU A 28 5.90 -7.52 -2.07
N LYS A 29 6.29 -7.84 -3.32
CA LYS A 29 6.36 -6.84 -4.38
C LYS A 29 4.98 -6.35 -4.81
N ARG A 30 3.96 -7.22 -4.78
CA ARG A 30 2.58 -6.90 -5.17
C ARG A 30 1.76 -6.27 -4.04
N SER A 31 2.16 -6.47 -2.78
CA SER A 31 1.56 -5.82 -1.61
C SER A 31 1.96 -4.35 -1.46
N GLY A 32 2.56 -3.74 -2.48
CA GLY A 32 2.85 -2.31 -2.49
C GLY A 32 4.02 -1.92 -1.59
N ILE A 33 4.91 -2.85 -1.23
CA ILE A 33 6.24 -2.49 -0.72
C ILE A 33 7.08 -2.07 -1.93
N ASP A 34 6.68 -0.96 -2.56
CA ASP A 34 7.52 -0.25 -3.51
C ASP A 34 8.65 0.37 -2.69
N THR A 35 9.82 -0.26 -2.78
CA THR A 35 11.08 0.20 -2.16
C THR A 35 11.65 1.42 -2.89
N ASN A 36 11.07 1.79 -4.03
CA ASN A 36 11.27 3.07 -4.68
C ASN A 36 10.02 3.90 -4.41
N GLY A 37 10.13 4.90 -3.53
CA GLY A 37 8.98 5.73 -3.17
C GLY A 37 8.25 6.24 -4.41
N THR A 38 6.92 6.09 -4.43
CA THR A 38 6.07 6.62 -5.49
C THR A 38 5.57 7.98 -5.04
N THR A 39 5.89 9.04 -5.78
CA THR A 39 5.30 10.36 -5.58
C THR A 39 4.06 10.47 -6.45
N LEU A 40 2.91 10.72 -5.83
CA LEU A 40 1.68 11.11 -6.50
C LEU A 40 1.66 12.63 -6.59
N ASP A 41 1.42 13.19 -7.77
CA ASP A 41 1.34 14.63 -8.00
C ASP A 41 -0.07 14.98 -8.48
N GLY A 42 -0.75 15.89 -7.76
CA GLY A 42 -2.08 16.37 -8.14
C GLY A 42 -3.06 16.48 -6.98
N ASN A 43 -4.29 16.02 -7.19
CA ASN A 43 -5.37 16.10 -6.23
C ASN A 43 -5.58 14.74 -5.57
N SER A 44 -5.36 14.65 -4.26
CA SER A 44 -5.42 13.40 -3.50
C SER A 44 -6.15 13.55 -2.18
N VAL A 45 -6.89 12.52 -1.78
CA VAL A 45 -7.42 12.36 -0.43
C VAL A 45 -6.61 11.31 0.29
N VAL A 46 -6.01 11.70 1.41
CA VAL A 46 -5.31 10.80 2.31
C VAL A 46 -6.24 10.47 3.47
N ILE A 47 -6.51 9.19 3.72
CA ILE A 47 -7.46 8.71 4.74
C ILE A 47 -6.71 7.83 5.72
N LEU A 48 -6.70 8.21 7.00
CA LEU A 48 -6.17 7.40 8.09
C LEU A 48 -7.26 6.50 8.65
N LEU A 49 -6.96 5.21 8.77
CA LEU A 49 -7.85 4.20 9.31
C LEU A 49 -7.45 3.78 10.72
N ASP A 50 -8.41 3.40 11.56
CA ASP A 50 -8.16 2.74 12.85
C ASP A 50 -7.83 1.25 12.69
N GLY A 51 -7.61 0.54 13.81
CA GLY A 51 -7.39 -0.91 13.82
C GLY A 51 -8.59 -1.76 13.35
N ASN A 52 -9.76 -1.15 13.14
CA ASN A 52 -10.97 -1.78 12.60
C ASN A 52 -11.24 -1.37 11.15
N ASN A 53 -10.29 -0.73 10.47
CA ASN A 53 -10.40 -0.21 9.11
C ASN A 53 -11.49 0.87 8.94
N LYS A 54 -11.82 1.61 10.00
CA LYS A 54 -12.72 2.77 9.93
C LYS A 54 -11.93 4.06 9.77
N ALA A 55 -12.43 4.98 8.95
CA ALA A 55 -11.81 6.29 8.79
C ALA A 55 -11.84 7.08 10.09
N THR A 56 -10.67 7.50 10.55
CA THR A 56 -10.49 8.34 11.76
C THR A 56 -10.19 9.78 11.40
N ARG A 57 -9.42 9.98 10.34
CA ARG A 57 -9.02 11.30 9.86
C ARG A 57 -8.78 11.26 8.36
N TYR A 58 -8.97 12.39 7.71
CA TYR A 58 -8.60 12.53 6.31
C TYR A 58 -8.03 13.92 6.04
N TRP A 59 -7.24 14.01 4.98
CA TRP A 59 -6.69 15.25 4.44
C TRP A 59 -7.03 15.30 2.96
N VAL A 60 -7.42 16.49 2.51
CA VAL A 60 -7.65 16.77 1.09
C VAL A 60 -6.49 17.61 0.61
N ILE A 61 -5.65 17.00 -0.22
CA ILE A 61 -4.46 17.56 -0.82
C ILE A 61 -4.83 18.00 -2.23
N GLN A 62 -4.59 19.27 -2.56
CA GLN A 62 -5.00 19.85 -3.84
C GLN A 62 -3.81 20.49 -4.53
N ASN A 63 -3.57 20.09 -5.77
CA ASN A 63 -2.44 20.52 -6.60
C ASN A 63 -1.09 20.43 -5.86
N ASP A 64 -0.88 19.31 -5.16
CA ASP A 64 0.33 19.08 -4.37
C ASP A 64 0.74 17.61 -4.43
N TRP A 65 1.91 17.29 -3.88
CA TRP A 65 2.49 15.97 -3.94
C TRP A 65 2.25 15.17 -2.66
N VAL A 66 2.13 13.85 -2.83
CA VAL A 66 2.06 12.87 -1.75
C VAL A 66 3.13 11.80 -2.01
N GLU A 67 4.07 11.66 -1.09
CA GLU A 67 5.11 10.63 -1.16
C GLU A 67 4.66 9.34 -0.46
N LEU A 68 4.65 8.25 -1.21
CA LEU A 68 4.38 6.90 -0.73
C LEU A 68 5.70 6.13 -0.69
N LYS A 69 6.30 5.95 0.48
CA LYS A 69 7.61 5.30 0.61
C LYS A 69 7.66 4.39 1.83
N ASP A 70 8.12 3.15 1.64
CA ASP A 70 8.37 2.20 2.73
C ASP A 70 7.18 2.00 3.71
N GLY A 71 5.94 2.07 3.21
CA GLY A 71 4.72 1.97 4.03
C GLY A 71 4.34 3.26 4.78
N TRP A 72 5.01 4.36 4.46
CA TRP A 72 4.72 5.70 4.93
C TRP A 72 4.02 6.50 3.84
N VAL A 73 3.13 7.39 4.28
CA VAL A 73 2.53 8.43 3.45
C VAL A 73 2.96 9.77 4.00
N SER A 74 3.63 10.56 3.17
CA SER A 74 4.14 11.90 3.55
C SER A 74 3.56 12.97 2.64
N PHE A 75 3.11 14.08 3.20
CA PHE A 75 2.56 15.22 2.47
C PHE A 75 2.67 16.48 3.32
N ASP A 76 2.68 17.64 2.67
CA ASP A 76 2.66 18.92 3.38
C ASP A 76 1.21 19.31 3.74
N ASP A 77 0.99 19.65 5.00
CA ASP A 77 -0.28 20.22 5.45
C ASP A 77 -0.33 21.72 5.15
N LYS A 78 -1.52 22.31 5.18
CA LYS A 78 -1.76 23.73 4.87
C LYS A 78 -0.95 24.70 5.74
N ASP A 79 -0.52 24.25 6.91
CA ASP A 79 0.30 25.01 7.85
C ASP A 79 1.82 24.94 7.53
N GLY A 80 2.20 24.28 6.43
CA GLY A 80 3.60 24.09 6.03
C GLY A 80 4.34 23.01 6.83
N GLN A 81 3.60 22.19 7.58
CA GLN A 81 4.15 21.03 8.29
C GLN A 81 4.03 19.79 7.43
N THR A 82 5.13 19.08 7.23
CA THR A 82 5.11 17.75 6.62
C THR A 82 4.54 16.73 7.61
N ILE A 83 3.46 16.07 7.22
CA ILE A 83 2.82 14.99 7.98
C ILE A 83 3.36 13.66 7.46
N HIS A 84 3.77 12.79 8.38
CA HIS A 84 4.16 11.40 8.07
C HIS A 84 3.18 10.44 8.75
N LEU A 85 2.47 9.63 7.95
CA LEU A 85 1.50 8.64 8.42
C LEU A 85 2.00 7.21 8.17
N HIS A 86 1.65 6.28 9.05
CA HIS A 86 2.12 4.88 8.99
C HIS A 86 0.99 3.84 9.01
N SER A 87 1.20 2.75 8.26
CA SER A 87 0.58 1.41 8.35
C SER A 87 -0.93 1.25 8.19
N ASN A 88 -1.78 2.28 8.26
CA ASN A 88 -3.18 2.13 7.86
C ASN A 88 -3.73 3.39 7.18
N VAL A 89 -3.19 3.67 6.00
CA VAL A 89 -3.52 4.87 5.23
C VAL A 89 -3.98 4.47 3.84
N ILE A 90 -5.08 5.05 3.39
CA ILE A 90 -5.56 4.94 2.02
C ILE A 90 -5.32 6.28 1.33
N VAL A 91 -4.70 6.27 0.16
CA VAL A 91 -4.60 7.44 -0.71
C VAL A 91 -5.46 7.22 -1.95
N LYS A 92 -6.27 8.23 -2.31
CA LYS A 92 -7.14 8.22 -3.49
C LYS A 92 -7.01 9.53 -4.25
N GLU A 93 -6.63 9.44 -5.51
CA GLU A 93 -6.63 10.58 -6.42
C GLU A 93 -8.07 10.96 -6.82
N PHE A 94 -8.31 12.25 -7.08
CA PHE A 94 -9.61 12.73 -7.56
C PHE A 94 -9.45 13.85 -8.59
N ASP A 95 -10.18 13.73 -9.70
CA ASP A 95 -10.08 14.73 -10.78
C ASP A 95 -11.09 15.88 -10.63
N ASN A 96 -12.15 15.69 -9.84
CA ASN A 96 -13.22 16.66 -9.67
C ASN A 96 -13.99 16.45 -8.35
N ASP A 97 -14.85 17.43 -8.02
CA ASP A 97 -15.64 17.42 -6.79
C ASP A 97 -16.63 16.27 -6.70
N GLN A 98 -17.11 15.74 -7.83
CA GLN A 98 -18.01 14.60 -7.84
C GLN A 98 -17.28 13.33 -7.36
N VAL A 99 -16.09 13.06 -7.88
CA VAL A 99 -15.24 11.96 -7.45
C VAL A 99 -14.85 12.10 -5.98
N LEU A 100 -14.51 13.32 -5.54
CA LEU A 100 -14.22 13.61 -4.13
C LEU A 100 -15.43 13.29 -3.23
N ASN A 101 -16.64 13.69 -3.63
CA ASN A 101 -17.85 13.43 -2.85
C ASN A 101 -18.20 11.94 -2.80
N ASP A 102 -17.93 11.19 -3.87
CA ASP A 102 -18.14 9.75 -3.91
C ASP A 102 -17.13 9.02 -3.01
N ILE A 103 -15.87 9.45 -2.98
CA ILE A 103 -14.86 8.97 -2.02
C ILE A 103 -15.33 9.25 -0.58
N LYS A 104 -15.79 10.47 -0.29
CA LYS A 104 -16.29 10.83 1.05
C LYS A 104 -17.45 9.95 1.49
N LYS A 105 -18.40 9.65 0.60
CA LYS A 105 -19.51 8.72 0.89
C LYS A 105 -19.02 7.30 1.13
N GLN A 106 -18.13 6.80 0.28
CA GLN A 106 -17.62 5.42 0.36
C GLN A 106 -16.93 5.14 1.70
N TYR A 107 -16.18 6.12 2.21
CA TYR A 107 -15.40 5.98 3.44
C TYR A 107 -16.05 6.67 4.66
N GLU A 108 -17.31 7.10 4.53
CA GLU A 108 -18.07 7.79 5.59
C GLU A 108 -17.34 9.01 6.18
N LEU A 109 -16.59 9.73 5.32
CA LEU A 109 -15.82 10.91 5.70
C LEU A 109 -16.76 12.08 5.92
N LYS A 110 -16.59 12.77 7.05
CA LYS A 110 -17.41 13.93 7.43
C LYS A 110 -16.78 15.25 7.02
#